data_AF-A0A931VBJ0-F1
#
_entry.id   AF-A0A931VBJ0-F1
#
_cell.length_a   1.000
_cell.length_b   1.000
_cell.length_c   1.000
_cell.angle_alpha   90.00
_cell.angle_beta   90.00
_cell.angle_gamma   90.00
#
_symmetry.space_group_name_H-M   'P 1'
#
loop_
_entity.id
_entity.type
_entity.pdbx_description
1 polymer ?
#
loop_
_entity_poly.entity_id
_entity_poly.type
_entity_poly.pdbx_seq_one_letter_code
_entity_poly.pdbx_strand_id
1 'polypeptide(L)'
;MNSRVTLDKLPLAKKSKFIPANQLRTWRGSLAETGGTLAVVTGTFALLHPGNLTAIREAARQASHVALIVHPDGSTTADSSSATAEGAGQPSAAVRLELAEHLRAVSAVSTCALARAEETLEQWRPFTLVHCLKQNSGDAITTSARRLASRVVDIAPIAGCFTADIQKAIRNRQTPVAVPEAALAPQPTLHDLEQFLNSDTGGRPACNAMRSIAGRPLVTVNGCFDILHLGHARLLALARARGARLLVLVNDDDSVRRYKGAGHPVFPIRFRLLALNALEAVSYTYPFAGDNPLELLALIKPDIHIKGGSFEETRVEDERRLVESWGGRLEIVPLVPGFSSSAIVGRMAQTQRPTTDDRRQTSDEENVTGQLLGGGQPEVYH
;
A
#
# COMPACT_ATOMS: atom_id res chain seq x y z
N MET A 1 -29.85 8.54 -14.38
CA MET A 1 -30.16 7.63 -13.24
C MET A 1 -28.88 7.45 -12.42
N ASN A 2 -28.76 8.17 -11.30
CA ASN A 2 -27.56 8.17 -10.46
C ASN A 2 -27.49 6.90 -9.61
N SER A 3 -26.76 5.88 -10.05
CA SER A 3 -26.54 4.69 -9.24
C SER A 3 -25.49 4.99 -8.16
N ARG A 4 -25.93 5.43 -6.97
CA ARG A 4 -25.12 5.36 -5.76
C ARG A 4 -24.82 3.90 -5.46
N VAL A 5 -23.57 3.52 -5.59
CA VAL A 5 -23.10 2.18 -5.21
C VAL A 5 -22.59 2.28 -3.77
N THR A 6 -23.31 1.68 -2.83
CA THR A 6 -22.85 1.48 -1.45
C THR A 6 -21.85 0.33 -1.41
N LEU A 7 -20.72 0.52 -0.69
CA LEU A 7 -19.66 -0.49 -0.52
C LEU A 7 -20.21 -1.85 -0.04
N ASP A 8 -21.25 -1.84 0.78
CA ASP A 8 -21.83 -3.03 1.43
C ASP A 8 -22.72 -3.89 0.50
N LYS A 9 -23.05 -3.40 -0.70
CA LYS A 9 -23.98 -4.10 -1.64
C LYS A 9 -23.27 -4.77 -2.82
N LEU A 10 -21.95 -4.76 -2.84
CA LEU A 10 -21.19 -5.42 -3.90
C LEU A 10 -20.73 -6.80 -3.44
N PRO A 11 -20.95 -7.85 -4.25
CA PRO A 11 -20.32 -9.13 -3.99
C PRO A 11 -18.82 -8.98 -4.24
N LEU A 12 -18.07 -8.54 -3.22
CA LEU A 12 -16.65 -8.85 -3.08
C LEU A 12 -16.54 -10.35 -2.72
N ALA A 13 -17.15 -11.22 -3.53
CA ALA A 13 -17.12 -12.68 -3.32
C ALA A 13 -15.77 -13.23 -3.79
N LYS A 14 -14.70 -12.70 -3.22
CA LYS A 14 -13.40 -13.33 -3.27
C LYS A 14 -13.30 -14.21 -2.04
N LYS A 15 -12.94 -15.48 -2.23
CA LYS A 15 -12.69 -16.38 -1.12
C LYS A 15 -11.59 -15.75 -0.25
N SER A 16 -11.90 -15.51 1.01
CA SER A 16 -10.93 -14.94 1.95
C SER A 16 -9.67 -15.80 1.96
N LYS A 17 -8.51 -15.12 1.97
CA LYS A 17 -7.21 -15.76 2.15
C LYS A 17 -6.86 -15.90 3.63
N PHE A 18 -7.66 -15.34 4.53
CA PHE A 18 -7.47 -15.49 5.96
C PHE A 18 -7.74 -16.94 6.39
N ILE A 19 -6.76 -17.55 7.04
CA ILE A 19 -6.88 -18.89 7.61
C ILE A 19 -6.87 -18.76 9.14
N PRO A 20 -7.97 -19.07 9.83
CA PRO A 20 -8.00 -19.03 11.29
C PRO A 20 -7.14 -20.14 11.88
N ALA A 21 -6.68 -19.94 13.11
CA ALA A 21 -5.73 -20.84 13.79
C ALA A 21 -6.20 -22.31 13.84
N ASN A 22 -7.51 -22.56 13.93
CA ASN A 22 -8.09 -23.91 13.97
C ASN A 22 -8.20 -24.59 12.59
N GLN A 23 -7.93 -23.88 11.49
CA GLN A 23 -7.99 -24.40 10.12
C GLN A 23 -6.62 -24.52 9.46
N LEU A 24 -5.55 -24.08 10.13
CA LEU A 24 -4.18 -24.06 9.58
C LEU A 24 -3.72 -25.43 9.12
N ARG A 25 -3.89 -26.45 9.96
CA ARG A 25 -3.48 -27.84 9.65
C ARG A 25 -4.23 -28.39 8.45
N THR A 26 -5.55 -28.17 8.38
CA THR A 26 -6.39 -28.61 7.25
C THR A 26 -5.97 -27.91 5.96
N TRP A 27 -5.77 -26.59 6.01
CA TRP A 27 -5.29 -25.83 4.85
C TRP A 27 -3.89 -26.27 4.41
N ARG A 28 -2.98 -26.54 5.36
CA ARG A 28 -1.63 -27.02 5.01
C ARG A 28 -1.66 -28.41 4.39
N GLY A 29 -2.53 -29.30 4.89
CA GLY A 29 -2.77 -30.63 4.36
C GLY A 29 -3.20 -30.60 2.89
N SER A 30 -4.15 -29.74 2.52
CA SER A 30 -4.60 -29.63 1.13
C SER A 30 -3.52 -29.12 0.17
N LEU A 31 -2.57 -28.32 0.66
CA LEU A 31 -1.39 -27.96 -0.12
C LEU A 31 -0.44 -29.15 -0.30
N ALA A 32 -0.23 -29.96 0.74
CA ALA A 32 0.64 -31.13 0.66
C ALA A 32 0.10 -32.18 -0.33
N GLU A 33 -1.21 -32.39 -0.36
CA GLU A 33 -1.90 -33.30 -1.30
C GLU A 33 -1.69 -32.88 -2.77
N THR A 34 -1.58 -31.58 -3.04
CA THR A 34 -1.32 -31.05 -4.38
C THR A 34 0.18 -30.91 -4.70
N GLY A 35 1.07 -31.33 -3.81
CA GLY A 35 2.53 -31.18 -3.95
C GLY A 35 3.03 -29.75 -3.75
N GLY A 36 2.19 -28.87 -3.20
CA GLY A 36 2.49 -27.46 -3.00
C GLY A 36 3.51 -27.20 -1.89
N THR A 37 4.54 -26.41 -2.21
CA THR A 37 5.51 -25.90 -1.24
C THR A 37 5.04 -24.59 -0.62
N LEU A 38 5.51 -24.31 0.59
CA LEU A 38 5.09 -23.15 1.36
C LEU A 38 6.29 -22.28 1.74
N ALA A 39 6.20 -20.99 1.44
CA ALA A 39 7.07 -19.96 1.99
C ALA A 39 6.28 -19.08 2.96
N VAL A 40 6.86 -18.79 4.12
CA VAL A 40 6.28 -17.95 5.16
C VAL A 40 7.07 -16.65 5.26
N VAL A 41 6.37 -15.52 5.33
CA VAL A 41 6.94 -14.21 5.69
C VAL A 41 6.23 -13.72 6.96
N THR A 42 7.00 -13.31 7.96
CA THR A 42 6.47 -12.78 9.22
C THR A 42 6.73 -11.27 9.30
N GLY A 43 5.83 -10.53 9.95
CA GLY A 43 6.04 -9.11 10.21
C GLY A 43 4.80 -8.38 10.67
N THR A 44 4.95 -7.08 10.96
CA THR A 44 3.80 -6.23 11.30
C THR A 44 2.98 -5.89 10.05
N PHE A 45 3.59 -5.67 8.88
CA PHE A 45 2.87 -5.21 7.68
C PHE A 45 2.01 -3.96 7.93
N ALA A 46 2.47 -3.05 8.80
CA ALA A 46 1.78 -1.78 9.08
C ALA A 46 1.67 -0.89 7.83
N LEU A 47 2.56 -1.10 6.86
CA LEU A 47 2.59 -0.40 5.58
C LEU A 47 3.04 -1.33 4.45
N LEU A 48 2.47 -1.17 3.26
CA LEU A 48 3.00 -1.80 2.04
C LEU A 48 4.12 -0.93 1.45
N HIS A 49 5.36 -1.21 1.85
CA HIS A 49 6.57 -0.54 1.37
C HIS A 49 7.48 -1.53 0.61
N PRO A 50 8.48 -1.04 -0.15
CA PRO A 50 9.33 -1.90 -0.98
C PRO A 50 10.01 -3.06 -0.25
N GLY A 51 10.41 -2.85 1.02
CA GLY A 51 10.96 -3.90 1.88
C GLY A 51 10.01 -5.11 2.05
N ASN A 52 8.75 -4.86 2.45
CA ASN A 52 7.75 -5.92 2.59
C ASN A 52 7.47 -6.62 1.26
N LEU A 53 7.34 -5.85 0.18
CA LEU A 53 7.05 -6.39 -1.14
C LEU A 53 8.21 -7.22 -1.70
N THR A 54 9.45 -6.86 -1.36
CA THR A 54 10.64 -7.64 -1.74
C THR A 54 10.65 -9.00 -1.03
N ALA A 55 10.35 -9.03 0.28
CA ALA A 55 10.26 -10.29 1.01
C ALA A 55 9.17 -11.22 0.45
N ILE A 56 8.00 -10.67 0.11
CA ILE A 56 6.89 -11.42 -0.48
C ILE A 56 7.26 -11.95 -1.87
N ARG A 57 7.92 -11.12 -2.69
CA ARG A 57 8.38 -11.54 -4.03
C ARG A 57 9.42 -12.65 -3.93
N GLU A 58 10.34 -12.55 -2.98
CA GLU A 58 11.33 -13.58 -2.75
C GLU A 58 10.66 -14.88 -2.27
N ALA A 59 9.71 -14.80 -1.34
CA ALA A 59 8.91 -15.96 -0.93
C ALA A 59 8.21 -16.65 -2.11
N ALA A 60 7.66 -15.88 -3.05
CA ALA A 60 7.03 -16.42 -4.26
C ALA A 60 8.02 -17.10 -5.23
N ARG A 61 9.32 -16.79 -5.16
CA ARG A 61 10.36 -17.51 -5.91
C ARG A 61 10.75 -18.83 -5.24
N GLN A 62 10.56 -18.93 -3.93
CA GLN A 62 11.00 -20.06 -3.12
C GLN A 62 9.93 -21.15 -2.96
N ALA A 63 8.65 -20.83 -3.20
CA ALA A 63 7.55 -21.76 -3.00
C ALA A 63 6.36 -21.48 -3.91
N SER A 64 5.50 -22.49 -4.13
CA SER A 64 4.26 -22.36 -4.90
C SER A 64 3.17 -21.59 -4.15
N HIS A 65 3.24 -21.55 -2.81
CA HIS A 65 2.33 -20.78 -1.96
C HIS A 65 3.10 -19.88 -1.00
N VAL A 66 2.65 -18.63 -0.89
CA VAL A 66 3.16 -17.67 0.10
C VAL A 66 2.11 -17.45 1.18
N ALA A 67 2.52 -17.61 2.43
CA ALA A 67 1.72 -17.29 3.61
C ALA A 67 2.33 -16.12 4.38
N LEU A 68 1.49 -15.18 4.80
CA LEU A 68 1.90 -14.08 5.67
C LEU A 68 1.41 -14.33 7.09
N ILE A 69 2.34 -14.26 8.06
CA ILE A 69 1.99 -14.20 9.48
C ILE A 69 2.08 -12.74 9.92
N VAL A 70 0.91 -12.13 10.06
CA VAL A 70 0.78 -10.76 10.53
C VAL A 70 0.83 -10.75 12.05
N HIS A 71 1.81 -10.05 12.61
CA HIS A 71 1.97 -9.97 14.06
C HIS A 71 0.73 -9.32 14.71
N PRO A 72 0.31 -9.74 15.92
CA PRO A 72 -0.85 -9.17 16.59
C PRO A 72 -0.58 -7.72 17.02
N ASP A 73 -1.62 -7.01 17.43
CA ASP A 73 -1.45 -5.64 17.95
C ASP A 73 -0.63 -5.66 19.26
N GLY A 74 0.26 -4.67 19.42
CA GLY A 74 1.11 -4.56 20.62
C GLY A 74 2.29 -5.54 20.68
N SER A 75 2.61 -6.25 19.58
CA SER A 75 3.66 -7.27 19.57
C SER A 75 5.11 -6.76 19.56
N THR A 76 5.35 -5.45 19.72
CA THR A 76 6.70 -4.87 19.82
C THR A 76 7.21 -5.03 21.24
N THR A 77 8.07 -6.03 21.50
CA THR A 77 8.65 -6.24 22.83
C THR A 77 9.99 -5.53 22.99
N ALA A 78 10.03 -4.61 23.96
CA ALA A 78 10.98 -4.57 25.09
C ALA A 78 12.51 -4.59 24.84
N ASP A 79 13.04 -3.75 23.96
CA ASP A 79 14.40 -3.21 24.15
C ASP A 79 14.31 -1.79 24.74
N SER A 80 14.53 -1.74 26.06
CA SER A 80 14.55 -0.55 26.90
C SER A 80 15.80 0.30 26.65
N SER A 81 15.69 1.17 25.64
CA SER A 81 16.29 2.52 25.60
C SER A 81 15.61 3.41 24.55
N SER A 82 14.70 2.83 23.75
CA SER A 82 13.82 3.56 22.85
C SER A 82 12.43 2.93 22.84
N ALA A 83 11.79 2.85 24.01
CA ALA A 83 10.33 2.69 24.09
C ALA A 83 9.64 3.97 23.56
N THR A 84 9.92 4.33 22.30
CA THR A 84 9.12 5.29 21.56
C THR A 84 7.81 4.62 21.22
N ALA A 85 6.74 5.41 21.22
CA ALA A 85 5.36 5.02 21.01
C ALA A 85 5.07 4.41 19.62
N GLU A 86 5.75 3.32 19.24
CA GLU A 86 5.63 2.66 17.93
C GLU A 86 4.24 2.02 17.70
N GLY A 87 3.47 1.80 18.77
CA GLY A 87 2.07 1.34 18.70
C GLY A 87 1.05 2.46 18.45
N ALA A 88 1.41 3.73 18.66
CA ALA A 88 0.49 4.85 18.48
C ALA A 88 0.41 5.23 16.99
N GLY A 89 -0.58 4.66 16.29
CA GLY A 89 -0.94 5.04 14.93
C GLY A 89 -0.78 3.96 13.85
N GLN A 90 -0.37 2.75 14.22
CA GLN A 90 -0.43 1.60 13.30
C GLN A 90 -1.89 1.16 13.08
N PRO A 91 -2.23 0.67 11.87
CA PRO A 91 -3.53 0.02 11.66
C PRO A 91 -3.66 -1.24 12.52
N SER A 92 -4.88 -1.57 12.96
CA SER A 92 -5.14 -2.79 13.73
C SER A 92 -4.76 -4.06 12.95
N ALA A 93 -4.53 -5.15 13.66
CA ALA A 93 -4.20 -6.44 13.06
C ALA A 93 -5.24 -6.87 12.02
N ALA A 94 -6.54 -6.65 12.31
CA ALA A 94 -7.62 -6.93 11.37
C ALA A 94 -7.46 -6.17 10.03
N VAL A 95 -7.14 -4.87 10.10
CA VAL A 95 -6.89 -4.06 8.90
C VAL A 95 -5.66 -4.54 8.13
N ARG A 96 -4.59 -4.90 8.85
CA ARG A 96 -3.33 -5.39 8.26
C ARG A 96 -3.51 -6.76 7.60
N LEU A 97 -4.27 -7.66 8.24
CA LEU A 97 -4.67 -8.95 7.70
C LEU A 97 -5.47 -8.78 6.41
N GLU A 98 -6.51 -7.96 6.43
CA GLU A 98 -7.36 -7.74 5.26
C GLU A 98 -6.57 -7.12 4.10
N LEU A 99 -5.72 -6.14 4.38
CA LEU A 99 -4.85 -5.54 3.35
C LEU A 99 -3.93 -6.59 2.71
N ALA A 100 -3.39 -7.52 3.50
CA ALA A 100 -2.56 -8.61 3.00
C ALA A 100 -3.34 -9.58 2.08
N GLU A 101 -4.63 -9.80 2.30
CA GLU A 101 -5.46 -10.65 1.43
C GLU A 101 -5.60 -10.09 -0.01
N HIS A 102 -5.41 -8.77 -0.18
CA HIS A 102 -5.44 -8.13 -1.49
C HIS A 102 -4.15 -8.33 -2.31
N LEU A 103 -3.08 -8.86 -1.72
CA LEU A 103 -1.81 -9.07 -2.41
C LEU A 103 -1.85 -10.30 -3.32
N ARG A 104 -1.38 -10.14 -4.57
CA ARG A 104 -1.45 -11.17 -5.62
C ARG A 104 -0.66 -12.43 -5.27
N ALA A 105 0.58 -12.25 -4.82
CA ALA A 105 1.49 -13.37 -4.54
C ALA A 105 1.11 -14.16 -3.27
N VAL A 106 0.30 -13.56 -2.40
CA VAL A 106 -0.10 -14.15 -1.12
C VAL A 106 -1.24 -15.13 -1.36
N SER A 107 -1.07 -16.37 -0.90
CA SER A 107 -2.07 -17.44 -0.94
C SER A 107 -2.86 -17.56 0.36
N ALA A 108 -2.22 -17.24 1.49
CA ALA A 108 -2.86 -17.26 2.80
C ALA A 108 -2.32 -16.18 3.72
N VAL A 109 -3.16 -15.75 4.65
CA VAL A 109 -2.80 -14.80 5.70
C VAL A 109 -3.30 -15.36 7.03
N SER A 110 -2.49 -15.28 8.07
CA SER A 110 -2.91 -15.61 9.44
C SER A 110 -2.26 -14.64 10.42
N THR A 111 -2.74 -14.68 11.65
CA THR A 111 -2.07 -14.08 12.81
C THR A 111 -1.78 -15.16 13.84
N CYS A 112 -0.95 -14.85 14.83
CA CYS A 112 -0.67 -15.72 15.97
C CYS A 112 -0.50 -14.88 17.24
N ALA A 113 -1.01 -15.37 18.37
CA ALA A 113 -0.68 -14.78 19.66
C ALA A 113 0.80 -15.03 19.97
N LEU A 114 1.49 -14.05 20.56
CA LEU A 114 2.91 -14.16 20.94
C LEU A 114 3.20 -15.44 21.73
N ALA A 115 2.37 -15.75 22.74
CA ALA A 115 2.51 -16.92 23.61
C ALA A 115 2.26 -18.27 22.90
N ARG A 116 1.65 -18.27 21.71
CA ARG A 116 1.30 -19.48 20.95
C ARG A 116 1.93 -19.50 19.56
N ALA A 117 2.98 -18.69 19.35
CA ALA A 117 3.62 -18.57 18.05
C ALA A 117 4.16 -19.91 17.55
N GLU A 118 4.88 -20.64 18.41
CA GLU A 118 5.40 -21.99 18.13
C GLU A 118 4.29 -22.97 17.76
N GLU A 119 3.26 -23.12 18.61
CA GLU A 119 2.12 -24.02 18.34
C GLU A 119 1.43 -23.69 17.02
N THR A 120 1.29 -22.40 16.70
CA THR A 120 0.67 -21.95 15.46
C THR A 120 1.54 -22.31 14.26
N LEU A 121 2.84 -21.99 14.30
CA LEU A 121 3.80 -22.22 13.22
C LEU A 121 4.05 -23.72 12.98
N GLU A 122 3.95 -24.56 14.01
CA GLU A 122 4.07 -26.01 13.89
C GLU A 122 3.02 -26.59 12.92
N GLN A 123 1.84 -25.99 12.88
CA GLN A 123 0.75 -26.41 11.98
C GLN A 123 1.01 -26.09 10.50
N TRP A 124 1.97 -25.21 10.20
CA TRP A 124 2.35 -24.84 8.83
C TRP A 124 3.51 -25.68 8.29
N ARG A 125 4.16 -26.51 9.11
CA ARG A 125 5.32 -27.29 8.70
C ARG A 125 4.98 -28.32 7.60
N PRO A 126 5.94 -28.61 6.69
CA PRO A 126 7.21 -27.91 6.49
C PRO A 126 7.02 -26.59 5.73
N PHE A 127 7.86 -25.60 5.99
CA PHE A 127 7.88 -24.33 5.27
C PHE A 127 9.30 -23.75 5.13
N THR A 128 9.51 -22.93 4.09
CA THR A 128 10.68 -22.04 3.96
C THR A 128 10.35 -20.71 4.62
N LEU A 129 11.14 -20.25 5.58
CA LEU A 129 11.03 -18.90 6.09
C LEU A 129 11.80 -17.93 5.19
N VAL A 130 11.15 -16.85 4.75
CA VAL A 130 11.82 -15.73 4.10
C VAL A 130 11.84 -14.55 5.08
N HIS A 131 13.03 -14.09 5.42
CA HIS A 131 13.24 -13.13 6.50
C HIS A 131 14.32 -12.11 6.15
N CYS A 132 14.23 -10.89 6.71
CA CYS A 132 15.21 -9.83 6.49
C CYS A 132 16.26 -9.81 7.60
N LEU A 133 17.56 -9.83 7.27
CA LEU A 133 18.65 -9.94 8.27
C LEU A 133 18.64 -8.86 9.38
N LYS A 134 18.13 -7.65 9.09
CA LYS A 134 18.00 -6.56 10.09
C LYS A 134 16.87 -6.79 11.11
N GLN A 135 15.95 -7.73 10.84
CA GLN A 135 14.85 -8.10 11.74
C GLN A 135 15.22 -9.19 12.76
N ASN A 136 16.51 -9.51 12.92
CA ASN A 136 17.01 -10.37 14.01
C ASN A 136 16.78 -9.82 15.43
N SER A 137 16.03 -8.72 15.58
CA SER A 137 15.64 -8.11 16.86
C SER A 137 14.46 -8.86 17.50
N GLY A 138 14.76 -9.92 18.25
CA GLY A 138 14.08 -10.28 19.51
C GLY A 138 12.58 -10.64 19.51
N ASP A 139 11.86 -10.55 18.39
CA ASP A 139 10.44 -10.92 18.34
C ASP A 139 10.26 -12.44 18.46
N ALA A 140 9.41 -12.85 19.40
CA ALA A 140 9.11 -14.26 19.71
C ALA A 140 8.53 -15.02 18.50
N ILE A 141 7.76 -14.35 17.63
CA ILE A 141 7.17 -14.98 16.43
C ILE A 141 8.25 -15.31 15.42
N THR A 142 9.10 -14.33 15.08
CA THR A 142 10.23 -14.51 14.18
C THR A 142 11.20 -15.57 14.71
N THR A 143 11.51 -15.54 16.01
CA THR A 143 12.38 -16.52 16.65
C THR A 143 11.83 -17.94 16.53
N SER A 144 10.53 -18.11 16.80
CA SER A 144 9.84 -19.39 16.65
C SER A 144 9.84 -19.85 15.19
N ALA A 145 9.57 -18.93 14.25
CA ALA A 145 9.53 -19.24 12.83
C ALA A 145 10.89 -19.73 12.32
N ARG A 146 11.99 -19.08 12.72
CA ARG A 146 13.36 -19.52 12.35
C ARG A 146 13.67 -20.91 12.88
N ARG A 147 13.29 -21.21 14.13
CA ARG A 147 13.53 -22.53 14.75
C ARG A 147 12.77 -23.66 14.03
N LEU A 148 11.54 -23.39 13.60
CA LEU A 148 10.65 -24.40 13.03
C LEU A 148 10.77 -24.55 11.51
N ALA A 149 11.30 -23.54 10.82
CA ALA A 149 11.47 -23.55 9.38
C ALA A 149 12.38 -24.70 8.93
N SER A 150 11.99 -25.35 7.84
CA SER A 150 12.83 -26.39 7.21
C SER A 150 14.00 -25.78 6.45
N ARG A 151 13.84 -24.54 5.99
CA ARG A 151 14.86 -23.76 5.29
C ARG A 151 14.64 -22.29 5.60
N VAL A 152 15.72 -21.52 5.72
CA VAL A 152 15.64 -20.06 5.89
C VAL A 152 16.33 -19.38 4.72
N VAL A 153 15.67 -18.38 4.16
CA VAL A 153 16.20 -17.49 3.13
C VAL A 153 16.27 -16.09 3.72
N ASP A 154 17.50 -15.64 3.92
CA ASP A 154 17.80 -14.34 4.50
C ASP A 154 18.02 -13.30 3.39
N ILE A 155 17.12 -12.31 3.31
CA ILE A 155 17.22 -11.20 2.37
C ILE A 155 18.05 -10.07 2.96
N ALA A 156 18.81 -9.40 2.08
CA ALA A 156 19.54 -8.20 2.44
C ALA A 156 18.57 -7.07 2.82
N PRO A 157 18.85 -6.30 3.89
CA PRO A 157 18.01 -5.19 4.28
C PRO A 157 18.04 -4.09 3.22
N ILE A 158 16.87 -3.57 2.86
CA ILE A 158 16.76 -2.39 2.01
C ILE A 158 16.76 -1.17 2.91
N ALA A 159 17.79 -0.34 2.80
CA ALA A 159 17.92 0.90 3.59
C ALA A 159 16.72 1.83 3.37
N GLY A 160 16.23 2.44 4.45
CA GLY A 160 15.08 3.36 4.39
C GLY A 160 13.72 2.68 4.17
N CYS A 161 13.69 1.35 3.99
CA CYS A 161 12.48 0.59 3.74
C CYS A 161 11.98 -0.17 4.97
N PHE A 162 12.27 0.28 6.17
CA PHE A 162 11.63 -0.21 7.39
C PHE A 162 10.61 0.82 7.87
N THR A 163 9.54 0.38 8.55
CA THR A 163 8.49 1.29 9.02
C THR A 163 9.05 2.41 9.90
N ALA A 164 9.98 2.11 10.81
CA ALA A 164 10.64 3.10 11.65
C ALA A 164 11.50 4.10 10.85
N ASP A 165 12.24 3.61 9.84
CA ASP A 165 13.04 4.46 8.96
C ASP A 165 12.13 5.41 8.14
N ILE A 166 10.97 4.90 7.69
CA ILE A 166 9.97 5.69 6.96
C ILE A 166 9.35 6.76 7.84
N GLN A 167 8.98 6.42 9.08
CA GLN A 167 8.48 7.39 10.06
C GLN A 167 9.51 8.47 10.36
N LYS A 168 10.79 8.09 10.53
CA LYS A 168 11.89 9.04 10.73
C LYS A 168 12.05 9.99 9.54
N ALA A 169 12.04 9.47 8.32
CA ALA A 169 12.15 10.30 7.12
C ALA A 169 10.96 11.26 6.96
N ILE A 170 9.73 10.79 7.18
CA ILE A 170 8.53 11.64 7.14
C ILE A 170 8.63 12.78 8.17
N ARG A 171 9.04 12.48 9.41
CA ARG A 171 9.23 13.51 10.45
C ARG A 171 10.28 14.54 10.06
N ASN A 172 11.34 14.10 9.39
CA ASN A 172 12.42 14.97 8.91
C ASN A 172 12.10 15.67 7.57
N ARG A 173 10.89 15.49 7.02
CA ARG A 173 10.50 15.98 5.67
C ARG A 173 11.44 15.48 4.57
N GLN A 174 11.97 14.27 4.73
CA GLN A 174 12.87 13.61 3.80
C GLN A 174 12.12 12.50 3.05
N THR A 175 12.55 12.22 1.82
CA THR A 175 12.05 11.05 1.09
C THR A 175 12.57 9.78 1.75
N PRO A 176 11.70 8.85 2.20
CA PRO A 176 12.13 7.68 2.97
C PRO A 176 13.05 6.70 2.27
N VAL A 177 13.13 6.71 0.93
CA VAL A 177 13.62 5.56 0.19
C VAL A 177 14.66 5.91 -0.88
N ALA A 178 15.80 5.20 -0.81
CA ALA A 178 16.76 5.00 -1.90
C ALA A 178 16.90 3.49 -2.17
N VAL A 179 15.96 2.89 -2.91
CA VAL A 179 16.11 1.49 -3.39
C VAL A 179 17.02 1.52 -4.62
N PRO A 180 18.07 0.68 -4.69
CA PRO A 180 18.86 0.48 -5.89
C PRO A 180 17.98 -0.04 -7.04
N GLU A 181 18.17 0.49 -8.24
CA GLU A 181 17.37 0.21 -9.44
C GLU A 181 17.20 -1.29 -9.72
N ALA A 182 18.23 -2.11 -9.43
CA ALA A 182 18.23 -3.56 -9.59
C ALA A 182 17.20 -4.32 -8.73
N ALA A 183 16.71 -3.76 -7.62
CA ALA A 183 15.72 -4.42 -6.78
C ALA A 183 14.28 -4.24 -7.31
N LEU A 184 14.06 -3.29 -8.22
CA LEU A 184 12.80 -3.06 -8.89
C LEU A 184 12.78 -3.91 -10.17
N ALA A 185 12.12 -5.07 -10.10
CA ALA A 185 11.87 -5.83 -11.32
C ALA A 185 10.98 -4.99 -12.25
N PRO A 186 11.18 -5.04 -13.58
CA PRO A 186 10.24 -4.45 -14.52
C PRO A 186 8.85 -4.99 -14.17
N GLN A 187 8.00 -4.11 -13.67
CA GLN A 187 6.59 -4.44 -13.48
C GLN A 187 5.98 -4.58 -14.88
N PRO A 188 4.79 -5.17 -15.01
CA PRO A 188 3.95 -4.96 -16.19
C PRO A 188 3.47 -3.49 -16.21
N THR A 189 4.40 -2.53 -16.20
CA THR A 189 4.24 -1.26 -16.86
C THR A 189 4.10 -1.62 -18.32
N LEU A 190 3.03 -1.13 -18.94
CA LEU A 190 2.71 -1.34 -20.33
C LEU A 190 3.87 -0.86 -21.23
N HIS A 191 4.91 -1.68 -21.42
CA HIS A 191 5.91 -1.50 -22.46
C HIS A 191 5.20 -1.33 -23.81
N ASP A 192 4.04 -1.98 -23.97
CA ASP A 192 3.11 -1.81 -25.09
C ASP A 192 2.41 -0.45 -25.14
N LEU A 193 2.11 0.21 -24.00
CA LEU A 193 1.48 1.54 -23.98
C LEU A 193 2.51 2.63 -24.27
N GLU A 194 3.74 2.50 -23.76
CA GLU A 194 4.83 3.42 -24.11
C GLU A 194 5.21 3.27 -25.59
N GLN A 195 5.38 2.05 -26.11
CA GLN A 195 5.58 1.84 -27.55
C GLN A 195 4.42 2.39 -28.39
N PHE A 196 3.18 2.27 -27.89
CA PHE A 196 1.99 2.84 -28.52
C PHE A 196 1.97 4.37 -28.53
N LEU A 197 2.26 5.01 -27.39
CA LEU A 197 2.28 6.48 -27.27
C LEU A 197 3.44 7.09 -28.06
N ASN A 198 4.56 6.38 -28.13
CA ASN A 198 5.76 6.78 -28.86
C ASN A 198 5.75 6.33 -30.32
N SER A 199 4.75 5.55 -30.77
CA SER A 199 4.59 5.22 -32.18
C SER A 199 4.11 6.47 -32.92
N ASP A 200 5.03 7.10 -33.62
CA ASP A 200 4.86 8.29 -34.46
C ASP A 200 3.95 8.00 -35.67
N THR A 201 2.70 7.63 -35.40
CA THR A 201 1.71 7.26 -36.41
C THR A 201 0.51 8.16 -36.26
N GLY A 202 0.33 9.05 -37.24
CA GLY A 202 -0.82 9.92 -37.38
C GLY A 202 -2.16 9.22 -37.12
N GLY A 203 -2.61 9.31 -35.86
CA GLY A 203 -4.00 9.35 -35.41
C GLY A 203 -4.92 8.15 -35.59
N ARG A 204 -4.60 7.01 -36.24
CA ARG A 204 -5.66 6.04 -36.63
C ARG A 204 -5.49 4.51 -36.40
N PRO A 205 -4.33 3.89 -36.07
CA PRO A 205 -4.30 2.45 -35.72
C PRO A 205 -4.40 2.15 -34.22
N ALA A 206 -4.15 3.14 -33.37
CA ALA A 206 -4.06 3.02 -31.92
C ALA A 206 -5.26 2.30 -31.24
N CYS A 207 -6.49 2.65 -31.61
CA CYS A 207 -7.69 2.12 -30.93
C CYS A 207 -7.82 0.58 -30.98
N ASN A 208 -7.23 -0.10 -31.98
CA ASN A 208 -7.36 -1.56 -32.13
C ASN A 208 -6.41 -2.37 -31.23
N ALA A 209 -5.21 -1.85 -30.94
CA ALA A 209 -4.24 -2.51 -30.06
C ALA A 209 -4.60 -2.36 -28.58
N MET A 210 -5.14 -1.20 -28.16
CA MET A 210 -5.68 -1.04 -26.80
C MET A 210 -6.93 -1.88 -26.57
N ARG A 211 -7.76 -2.05 -27.62
CA ARG A 211 -8.85 -3.04 -27.64
C ARG A 211 -8.34 -4.48 -27.54
N SER A 212 -7.11 -4.76 -27.99
CA SER A 212 -6.47 -6.07 -27.90
C SER A 212 -5.67 -6.32 -26.63
N ILE A 213 -5.57 -5.36 -25.69
CA ILE A 213 -5.14 -5.62 -24.32
C ILE A 213 -6.19 -6.55 -23.70
N ALA A 214 -5.93 -7.85 -23.77
CA ALA A 214 -6.92 -8.92 -23.66
C ALA A 214 -7.90 -8.76 -22.48
N GLY A 215 -9.11 -8.26 -22.80
CA GLY A 215 -10.27 -8.25 -21.90
C GLY A 215 -10.91 -6.87 -21.73
N ARG A 216 -12.10 -6.72 -22.32
CA ARG A 216 -13.09 -5.66 -22.01
C ARG A 216 -14.18 -6.25 -21.08
N PRO A 217 -14.84 -5.46 -20.23
CA PRO A 217 -14.68 -4.01 -20.05
C PRO A 217 -13.34 -3.64 -19.41
N LEU A 218 -12.70 -2.60 -19.93
CA LEU A 218 -11.51 -1.97 -19.35
C LEU A 218 -11.96 -0.88 -18.37
N VAL A 219 -11.54 -1.05 -17.12
CA VAL A 219 -11.78 -0.09 -16.04
C VAL A 219 -10.52 0.72 -15.82
N THR A 220 -10.66 2.04 -15.69
CA THR A 220 -9.57 2.92 -15.24
C THR A 220 -9.88 3.53 -13.89
N VAL A 221 -8.85 3.68 -13.06
CA VAL A 221 -8.86 4.50 -11.84
C VAL A 221 -7.63 5.39 -11.92
N ASN A 222 -7.70 6.64 -11.49
CA ASN A 222 -6.51 7.46 -11.34
C ASN A 222 -6.33 8.03 -9.93
N GLY A 223 -5.07 8.34 -9.59
CA GLY A 223 -4.74 9.03 -8.36
C GLY A 223 -3.25 8.95 -8.02
N CYS A 224 -2.89 9.54 -6.89
CA CYS A 224 -1.50 9.54 -6.42
C CYS A 224 -1.09 8.20 -5.79
N PHE A 225 -1.96 7.57 -4.99
CA PHE A 225 -1.63 6.33 -4.27
C PHE A 225 -0.31 6.40 -3.48
N ASP A 226 -0.10 7.53 -2.79
CA ASP A 226 1.15 7.81 -2.06
C ASP A 226 1.51 6.68 -1.10
N ILE A 227 0.67 6.51 -0.10
CA ILE A 227 0.78 5.46 0.89
C ILE A 227 -0.41 4.52 0.70
N LEU A 228 -0.14 3.30 0.23
CA LEU A 228 -1.18 2.28 0.09
C LEU A 228 -1.70 1.84 1.46
N HIS A 229 -3.02 1.74 1.54
CA HIS A 229 -3.77 1.36 2.72
C HIS A 229 -5.04 0.63 2.31
N LEU A 230 -5.76 0.06 3.27
CA LEU A 230 -6.95 -0.75 3.02
C LEU A 230 -8.01 -0.03 2.17
N GLY A 231 -8.23 1.27 2.41
CA GLY A 231 -9.13 2.07 1.56
C GLY A 231 -8.80 2.01 0.06
N HIS A 232 -7.52 2.08 -0.33
CA HIS A 232 -7.11 1.93 -1.72
C HIS A 232 -7.32 0.49 -2.21
N ALA A 233 -6.96 -0.51 -1.40
CA ALA A 233 -7.11 -1.92 -1.79
C ALA A 233 -8.58 -2.29 -2.04
N ARG A 234 -9.51 -1.84 -1.19
CA ARG A 234 -10.96 -1.99 -1.37
C ARG A 234 -11.49 -1.25 -2.59
N LEU A 235 -11.08 0.01 -2.79
CA LEU A 235 -11.46 0.80 -3.98
C LEU A 235 -11.04 0.09 -5.28
N LEU A 236 -9.79 -0.38 -5.33
CA LEU A 236 -9.25 -1.06 -6.52
C LEU A 236 -9.89 -2.44 -6.72
N ALA A 237 -10.16 -3.19 -5.66
CA ALA A 237 -10.90 -4.45 -5.75
C ALA A 237 -12.32 -4.26 -6.29
N LEU A 238 -13.01 -3.22 -5.81
CA LEU A 238 -14.31 -2.83 -6.33
C LEU A 238 -14.25 -2.41 -7.80
N ALA A 239 -13.24 -1.61 -8.16
CA ALA A 239 -13.04 -1.19 -9.55
C ALA A 239 -12.79 -2.39 -10.46
N ARG A 240 -11.93 -3.33 -10.04
CA ARG A 240 -11.63 -4.56 -10.79
C ARG A 240 -12.87 -5.42 -11.02
N ALA A 241 -13.82 -5.44 -10.08
CA ALA A 241 -15.08 -6.18 -10.22
C ALA A 241 -16.02 -5.59 -11.28
N ARG A 242 -15.78 -4.36 -11.77
CA ARG A 242 -16.59 -3.70 -12.81
C ARG A 242 -16.20 -4.06 -14.24
N GLY A 243 -15.09 -4.74 -14.44
CA GLY A 243 -14.64 -5.11 -15.79
C GLY A 243 -13.70 -6.30 -15.80
N ALA A 244 -13.16 -6.60 -16.98
CA ALA A 244 -12.23 -7.69 -17.21
C ALA A 244 -10.78 -7.32 -16.88
N ARG A 245 -10.43 -6.03 -16.88
CA ARG A 245 -9.10 -5.51 -16.54
C ARG A 245 -9.21 -4.17 -15.81
N LEU A 246 -8.26 -3.89 -14.93
CA LEU A 246 -8.12 -2.61 -14.22
C LEU A 246 -6.77 -1.97 -14.54
N LEU A 247 -6.80 -0.79 -15.17
CA LEU A 247 -5.64 0.07 -15.39
C LEU A 247 -5.65 1.21 -14.37
N VAL A 248 -4.59 1.32 -13.59
CA VAL A 248 -4.41 2.42 -12.63
C VAL A 248 -3.49 3.48 -13.22
N LEU A 249 -4.01 4.68 -13.45
CA LEU A 249 -3.25 5.84 -13.89
C LEU A 249 -2.70 6.58 -12.67
N VAL A 250 -1.39 6.78 -12.61
CA VAL A 250 -0.70 7.22 -11.40
C VAL A 250 -0.04 8.57 -11.65
N ASN A 251 -0.45 9.61 -10.91
CA ASN A 251 0.19 10.92 -11.03
C ASN A 251 1.69 10.81 -10.73
N ASP A 252 2.55 11.43 -11.53
CA ASP A 252 3.99 11.53 -11.26
C ASP A 252 4.30 12.38 -10.02
N ASP A 253 5.58 12.46 -9.66
CA ASP A 253 6.00 13.10 -8.42
C ASP A 253 5.80 14.62 -8.43
N ASP A 254 6.05 15.27 -9.58
CA ASP A 254 5.88 16.72 -9.71
C ASP A 254 4.42 17.13 -9.71
N SER A 255 3.54 16.35 -10.34
CA SER A 255 2.09 16.59 -10.33
C SER A 255 1.55 16.46 -8.92
N VAL A 256 1.96 15.43 -8.17
CA VAL A 256 1.55 15.30 -6.76
C VAL A 256 2.04 16.48 -5.93
N ARG A 257 3.28 16.92 -6.12
CA ARG A 257 3.85 18.05 -5.39
C ARG A 257 3.10 19.36 -5.65
N ARG A 258 2.65 19.62 -6.89
CA ARG A 258 1.90 20.83 -7.23
C ARG A 258 0.61 20.97 -6.42
N TYR A 259 -0.19 19.92 -6.29
CA TYR A 259 -1.51 20.02 -5.63
C TYR A 259 -1.52 19.61 -4.15
N LYS A 260 -0.52 18.84 -3.66
CA LYS A 260 -0.42 18.47 -2.23
C LYS A 260 0.62 19.27 -1.45
N GLY A 261 1.47 20.02 -2.13
CA GLY A 261 2.53 20.82 -1.52
C GLY A 261 3.76 20.03 -1.09
N ALA A 262 4.63 20.72 -0.36
CA ALA A 262 5.92 20.18 0.09
C ALA A 262 5.75 18.98 1.04
N GLY A 263 6.61 17.96 0.88
CA GLY A 263 6.53 16.71 1.64
C GLY A 263 5.72 15.60 0.95
N HIS A 264 5.11 15.90 -0.20
CA HIS A 264 4.46 14.90 -1.05
C HIS A 264 5.08 14.82 -2.46
N PRO A 265 5.00 13.65 -3.12
CA PRO A 265 4.63 12.37 -2.52
C PRO A 265 5.68 11.91 -1.50
N VAL A 266 5.26 11.15 -0.49
CA VAL A 266 6.17 10.49 0.45
C VAL A 266 6.99 9.44 -0.30
N PHE A 267 6.33 8.64 -1.13
CA PHE A 267 6.99 7.65 -1.96
C PHE A 267 7.09 8.12 -3.41
N PRO A 268 8.30 8.11 -4.02
CA PRO A 268 8.44 8.40 -5.44
C PRO A 268 7.66 7.40 -6.30
N ILE A 269 7.33 7.84 -7.52
CA ILE A 269 6.44 7.14 -8.46
C ILE A 269 6.74 5.65 -8.58
N ARG A 270 8.02 5.28 -8.69
CA ARG A 270 8.47 3.89 -8.83
C ARG A 270 7.97 2.97 -7.71
N PHE A 271 7.89 3.44 -6.47
CA PHE A 271 7.40 2.62 -5.36
C PHE A 271 5.89 2.56 -5.29
N ARG A 272 5.22 3.65 -5.68
CA ARG A 272 3.76 3.67 -5.79
C ARG A 272 3.31 2.67 -6.86
N LEU A 273 4.01 2.63 -8.00
CA LEU A 273 3.81 1.61 -9.04
C LEU A 273 4.11 0.19 -8.53
N LEU A 274 5.24 -0.03 -7.86
CA LEU A 274 5.58 -1.34 -7.27
C LEU A 274 4.47 -1.84 -6.34
N ALA A 275 3.99 -0.97 -5.45
CA ALA A 275 2.98 -1.32 -4.46
C ALA A 275 1.63 -1.60 -5.11
N LEU A 276 1.24 -0.83 -6.13
CA LEU A 276 0.01 -1.06 -6.89
C LEU A 276 0.05 -2.39 -7.65
N ASN A 277 1.17 -2.73 -8.30
CA ASN A 277 1.30 -3.99 -9.05
C ASN A 277 1.31 -5.23 -8.15
N ALA A 278 1.65 -5.08 -6.87
CA ALA A 278 1.54 -6.15 -5.87
C ALA A 278 0.07 -6.50 -5.53
N LEU A 279 -0.89 -5.61 -5.82
CA LEU A 279 -2.30 -5.87 -5.59
C LEU A 279 -2.89 -6.76 -6.69
N GLU A 280 -3.68 -7.75 -6.31
CA GLU A 280 -4.31 -8.68 -7.25
C GLU A 280 -5.34 -7.99 -8.16
N ALA A 281 -6.00 -6.96 -7.65
CA ALA A 281 -7.02 -6.21 -8.38
C ALA A 281 -6.42 -5.44 -9.57
N VAL A 282 -5.19 -4.97 -9.45
CA VAL A 282 -4.54 -4.13 -10.46
C VAL A 282 -4.08 -5.00 -11.63
N SER A 283 -4.49 -4.71 -12.85
CA SER A 283 -3.98 -5.42 -14.03
C SER A 283 -2.75 -4.73 -14.60
N TYR A 284 -2.79 -3.40 -14.64
CA TYR A 284 -1.73 -2.56 -15.18
C TYR A 284 -1.64 -1.25 -14.40
N THR A 285 -0.45 -0.65 -14.41
CA THR A 285 -0.22 0.69 -13.90
C THR A 285 0.44 1.55 -14.96
N TYR A 286 0.07 2.82 -15.05
CA TYR A 286 0.71 3.76 -15.97
C TYR A 286 0.95 5.12 -15.29
N PRO A 287 2.19 5.62 -15.22
CA PRO A 287 2.48 6.94 -14.67
C PRO A 287 2.07 8.05 -15.66
N PHE A 288 1.62 9.20 -15.17
CA PHE A 288 1.30 10.34 -16.02
C PHE A 288 1.64 11.68 -15.37
N ALA A 289 2.02 12.63 -16.22
CA ALA A 289 2.24 14.02 -15.85
C ALA A 289 0.96 14.85 -16.09
N GLY A 290 0.76 15.88 -15.29
CA GLY A 290 -0.36 16.80 -15.40
C GLY A 290 -1.37 16.67 -14.27
N ASP A 291 -2.29 17.63 -14.22
CA ASP A 291 -3.20 17.80 -13.09
C ASP A 291 -4.45 16.91 -13.22
N ASN A 292 -4.77 16.46 -14.43
CA ASN A 292 -5.89 15.58 -14.73
C ASN A 292 -5.49 14.50 -15.76
N PRO A 293 -6.23 13.37 -15.83
CA PRO A 293 -5.93 12.28 -16.75
C PRO A 293 -6.60 12.40 -18.12
N LEU A 294 -7.16 13.57 -18.50
CA LEU A 294 -8.05 13.69 -19.67
C LEU A 294 -7.39 13.22 -20.98
N GLU A 295 -6.15 13.64 -21.24
CA GLU A 295 -5.41 13.23 -22.44
C GLU A 295 -5.26 11.72 -22.53
N LEU A 296 -4.88 11.08 -21.41
CA LEU A 296 -4.78 9.62 -21.36
C LEU A 296 -6.14 8.93 -21.49
N LEU A 297 -7.19 9.47 -20.89
CA LEU A 297 -8.54 8.92 -21.05
C LEU A 297 -8.98 8.96 -22.52
N ALA A 298 -8.71 10.05 -23.24
CA ALA A 298 -9.04 10.20 -24.66
C ALA A 298 -8.28 9.19 -25.56
N LEU A 299 -7.06 8.85 -25.18
CA LEU A 299 -6.23 7.86 -25.89
C LEU A 299 -6.65 6.42 -25.57
N ILE A 300 -6.89 6.12 -24.29
CA ILE A 300 -7.22 4.78 -23.80
C ILE A 300 -8.67 4.38 -24.15
N LYS A 301 -9.59 5.35 -24.09
CA LYS A 301 -11.05 5.15 -24.23
C LYS A 301 -11.57 3.97 -23.38
N PRO A 302 -11.46 4.07 -22.04
CA PRO A 302 -11.98 3.05 -21.13
C PRO A 302 -13.50 2.94 -21.23
N ASP A 303 -14.04 1.75 -20.93
CA ASP A 303 -15.49 1.55 -20.83
C ASP A 303 -16.03 2.13 -19.52
N ILE A 304 -15.20 2.13 -18.47
CA ILE A 304 -15.57 2.60 -17.13
C ILE A 304 -14.40 3.37 -16.54
N HIS A 305 -14.63 4.62 -16.14
CA HIS A 305 -13.69 5.39 -15.32
C HIS A 305 -14.23 5.49 -13.89
N ILE A 306 -13.41 5.18 -12.89
CA ILE A 306 -13.82 5.16 -11.48
C ILE A 306 -13.01 6.17 -10.67
N LYS A 307 -13.72 6.98 -9.89
CA LYS A 307 -13.16 7.92 -8.91
C LYS A 307 -13.54 7.53 -7.50
N GLY A 308 -12.58 7.57 -6.58
CA GLY A 308 -12.84 7.50 -5.14
C GLY A 308 -13.13 8.90 -4.59
N GLY A 309 -14.27 9.12 -3.90
CA GLY A 309 -14.54 10.43 -3.31
C GLY A 309 -15.97 10.68 -2.84
N SER A 310 -16.16 11.82 -2.19
CA SER A 310 -17.46 12.48 -2.02
C SER A 310 -17.76 13.34 -3.25
N PHE A 311 -19.02 13.38 -3.66
CA PHE A 311 -19.50 14.03 -4.87
C PHE A 311 -19.29 15.55 -4.83
N GLU A 312 -18.31 16.06 -5.58
CA GLU A 312 -18.30 17.44 -6.08
C GLU A 312 -18.38 17.34 -7.61
N GLU A 313 -19.59 17.55 -8.13
CA GLU A 313 -19.93 17.37 -9.55
C GLU A 313 -18.99 18.15 -10.48
N THR A 314 -18.52 19.32 -10.03
CA THR A 314 -17.60 20.20 -10.76
C THR A 314 -16.21 19.61 -10.98
N ARG A 315 -15.70 18.74 -10.08
CA ARG A 315 -14.32 18.23 -10.16
C ARG A 315 -14.13 17.07 -11.13
N VAL A 316 -15.21 16.42 -11.56
CA VAL A 316 -15.17 15.25 -12.45
C VAL A 316 -15.95 15.46 -13.74
N GLU A 317 -16.54 16.64 -13.93
CA GLU A 317 -17.44 16.92 -15.05
C GLU A 317 -16.73 16.77 -16.40
N ASP A 318 -15.49 17.26 -16.52
CA ASP A 318 -14.74 17.13 -17.78
C ASP A 318 -14.37 15.68 -18.09
N GLU A 319 -13.97 14.92 -17.07
CA GLU A 319 -13.68 13.49 -17.24
C GLU A 319 -14.95 12.71 -17.57
N ARG A 320 -16.09 13.07 -16.96
CA ARG A 320 -17.40 12.48 -17.24
C ARG A 320 -17.80 12.72 -18.69
N ARG A 321 -17.84 13.99 -19.12
CA ARG A 321 -18.18 14.37 -20.49
C ARG A 321 -17.28 13.68 -21.50
N LEU A 322 -15.99 13.65 -21.22
CA LEU A 322 -15.02 12.98 -22.08
C LEU A 322 -15.33 11.48 -22.19
N VAL A 323 -15.47 10.78 -21.07
CA VAL A 323 -15.72 9.32 -21.06
C VAL A 323 -17.05 8.93 -21.68
N GLU A 324 -18.10 9.72 -21.46
CA GLU A 324 -19.43 9.48 -22.01
C GLU A 324 -19.48 9.76 -23.53
N SER A 325 -18.58 10.60 -24.07
CA SER A 325 -18.53 10.93 -25.51
C SER A 325 -18.28 9.73 -26.44
N TRP A 326 -17.69 8.64 -25.93
CA TRP A 326 -17.49 7.39 -26.66
C TRP A 326 -18.34 6.22 -26.12
N GLY A 327 -19.34 6.52 -25.29
CA GLY A 327 -20.23 5.51 -24.70
C GLY A 327 -19.66 4.78 -23.49
N GLY A 328 -18.55 5.25 -22.93
CA GLY A 328 -18.09 4.83 -21.60
C GLY A 328 -18.95 5.45 -20.50
N ARG A 329 -18.63 5.15 -19.24
CA ARG A 329 -19.28 5.80 -18.09
C ARG A 329 -18.31 6.13 -16.96
N LEU A 330 -18.61 7.18 -16.21
CA LEU A 330 -17.89 7.54 -14.98
C LEU A 330 -18.69 7.14 -13.74
N GLU A 331 -18.10 6.30 -12.88
CA GLU A 331 -18.66 5.89 -11.60
C GLU A 331 -17.87 6.53 -10.43
N ILE A 332 -18.58 7.06 -9.44
CA ILE A 332 -17.97 7.56 -8.20
C ILE A 332 -18.24 6.54 -7.10
N VAL A 333 -17.17 6.14 -6.42
CA VAL A 333 -17.20 5.16 -5.34
C VAL A 333 -16.86 5.89 -4.04
N PRO A 334 -17.68 5.74 -2.99
CA PRO A 334 -17.40 6.38 -1.72
C PRO A 334 -16.08 5.87 -1.14
N LEU A 335 -15.31 6.78 -0.54
CA LEU A 335 -14.09 6.41 0.17
C LEU A 335 -14.45 5.61 1.42
N VAL A 336 -13.56 4.69 1.80
CA VAL A 336 -13.70 3.93 3.05
C VAL A 336 -13.37 4.85 4.23
N PRO A 337 -14.31 5.10 5.16
CA PRO A 337 -14.07 5.97 6.30
C PRO A 337 -12.86 5.51 7.14
N GLY A 338 -12.10 6.46 7.68
CA GLY A 338 -10.94 6.18 8.54
C GLY A 338 -9.64 5.84 7.79
N PHE A 339 -9.64 5.83 6.45
CA PHE A 339 -8.45 5.56 5.65
C PHE A 339 -8.11 6.71 4.70
N SER A 340 -6.98 7.38 4.94
CA SER A 340 -6.36 8.29 3.97
C SER A 340 -4.84 8.33 4.16
N SER A 341 -4.08 8.54 3.07
CA SER A 341 -2.62 8.70 3.16
C SER A 341 -2.25 9.87 4.07
N SER A 342 -2.97 11.00 4.01
CA SER A 342 -2.72 12.17 4.87
C SER A 342 -2.93 11.86 6.35
N ALA A 343 -3.95 11.07 6.71
CA ALA A 343 -4.16 10.64 8.09
C ALA A 343 -3.05 9.66 8.56
N ILE A 344 -2.51 8.82 7.67
CA ILE A 344 -1.37 7.96 7.99
C ILE A 344 -0.11 8.81 8.20
N VAL A 345 0.19 9.73 7.29
CA VAL A 345 1.33 10.65 7.41
C VAL A 345 1.23 11.49 8.68
N GLY A 346 0.05 12.06 8.97
CA GLY A 346 -0.20 12.83 10.19
C GLY A 346 0.06 12.01 11.45
N ARG A 347 -0.40 10.76 11.50
CA ARG A 347 -0.11 9.85 12.63
C ARG A 347 1.38 9.53 12.76
N MET A 348 2.07 9.29 11.63
CA MET A 348 3.52 9.04 11.62
C MET A 348 4.34 10.26 12.07
N ALA A 349 3.80 11.47 11.87
CA ALA A 349 4.44 12.72 12.30
C ALA A 349 4.22 13.06 13.78
N GLN A 350 3.10 12.62 14.40
CA GLN A 350 2.66 13.04 15.73
C GLN A 350 3.24 12.23 16.92
N THR A 351 4.08 11.23 16.70
CA THR A 351 4.51 10.25 17.73
C THR A 351 5.52 10.77 18.78
N GLN A 352 5.51 12.07 19.10
CA GLN A 352 6.12 12.60 20.34
C GLN A 352 5.21 13.68 20.94
N ARG A 353 4.55 13.38 22.07
CA ARG A 353 4.35 14.44 23.08
C ARG A 353 5.67 14.55 23.84
N PRO A 354 6.27 15.73 23.98
CA PRO A 354 7.39 15.89 24.90
C PRO A 354 6.88 15.54 26.30
N THR A 355 7.53 14.58 26.96
CA THR A 355 7.36 14.36 28.38
C THR A 355 7.83 15.63 29.08
N THR A 356 6.89 16.35 29.69
CA THR A 356 7.20 17.43 30.64
C THR A 356 7.84 16.81 31.87
N ASP A 357 9.13 16.54 31.81
CA ASP A 357 9.96 16.36 33.00
C ASP A 357 11.42 16.68 32.65
N ASP A 358 11.66 17.95 32.31
CA ASP A 358 13.01 18.52 32.28
C ASP A 358 12.97 19.99 32.75
N ARG A 359 12.22 20.23 33.85
CA ARG A 359 12.34 21.45 34.65
C ARG A 359 12.84 21.10 36.04
N ARG A 360 14.07 20.65 36.14
CA ARG A 360 14.89 20.89 37.33
C ARG A 360 16.32 21.18 36.93
N GLN A 361 16.81 22.32 37.43
CA GLN A 361 18.18 22.85 37.35
C GLN A 361 18.51 23.37 35.95
N THR A 362 18.43 24.69 35.71
CA THR A 362 19.32 25.68 36.33
C THR A 362 18.58 26.95 36.74
N SER A 363 18.79 27.34 37.99
CA SER A 363 18.57 28.70 38.46
C SER A 363 19.69 29.63 37.97
N ASP A 364 19.34 30.91 37.97
CA ASP A 364 20.21 32.09 38.08
C ASP A 364 20.51 32.88 36.79
N GLU A 365 19.97 34.11 36.83
CA GLU A 365 20.45 35.36 36.21
C GLU A 365 20.31 35.46 34.68
N GLU A 366 19.62 36.43 34.07
CA GLU A 366 19.62 37.86 34.36
C GLU A 366 18.40 38.55 33.71
N ASN A 367 18.02 39.66 34.32
CA ASN A 367 16.91 40.55 34.01
C ASN A 367 17.29 41.50 32.84
N VAL A 368 16.30 42.09 32.14
CA VAL A 368 16.27 43.46 31.55
C VAL A 368 15.54 43.56 30.18
N THR A 369 14.32 44.12 30.26
CA THR A 369 13.59 45.03 29.33
C THR A 369 13.21 44.62 27.90
N GLY A 370 11.96 44.94 27.52
CA GLY A 370 11.60 45.21 26.11
C GLY A 370 10.12 45.10 25.77
N GLN A 371 9.41 46.22 25.82
CA GLN A 371 8.00 46.46 25.49
C GLN A 371 7.54 46.15 24.03
N LEU A 372 6.24 45.83 23.92
CA LEU A 372 5.22 46.34 22.97
C LEU A 372 4.94 45.69 21.59
N LEU A 373 3.62 45.60 21.32
CA LEU A 373 2.85 45.36 20.07
C LEU A 373 2.77 43.91 19.58
N GLY A 374 1.64 43.32 19.16
CA GLY A 374 0.30 43.80 18.88
C GLY A 374 -0.37 42.84 17.86
N GLY A 375 -1.62 42.43 18.13
CA GLY A 375 -2.66 41.86 17.25
C GLY A 375 -2.32 41.03 15.99
N GLY A 376 -2.89 39.82 15.92
CA GLY A 376 -3.09 39.08 14.66
C GLY A 376 -3.91 37.80 14.85
N GLN A 377 -5.12 37.78 14.30
CA GLN A 377 -6.04 36.63 14.29
C GLN A 377 -5.59 35.50 13.33
N PRO A 378 -6.06 34.26 13.51
CA PRO A 378 -5.62 33.11 12.71
C PRO A 378 -6.41 32.98 11.39
N GLU A 379 -5.68 32.88 10.27
CA GLU A 379 -6.23 32.53 8.96
C GLU A 379 -6.63 31.05 8.89
N VAL A 380 -7.84 30.83 8.39
CA VAL A 380 -8.46 29.55 8.06
C VAL A 380 -8.03 29.16 6.64
N TYR A 381 -7.38 28.01 6.47
CA TYR A 381 -7.06 27.46 5.15
C TYR A 381 -8.13 26.46 4.70
N HIS A 382 -8.70 26.76 3.53
CA HIS A 382 -9.58 25.91 2.73
C HIS A 382 -8.81 24.89 1.90
#